data_AF-A0A5E4I1Q6-F1
#
_entry.id   AF-A0A5E4I1Q6-F1
#
_cell.length_a   1.000
_cell.length_b   1.000
_cell.length_c   1.000
_cell.angle_alpha   90.00
_cell.angle_beta   90.00
_cell.angle_gamma   90.00
#
_symmetry.space_group_name_H-M   'P 1'
#
loop_
_entity.id
_entity.type
_entity.pdbx_description
1 polymer ?
#
loop_
_entity_poly.entity_id
_entity_poly.type
_entity_poly.pdbx_seq_one_letter_code
_entity_poly.pdbx_strand_id
1 'polypeptide(L)'
;MENKHGILFPIVLLLNIAAVFVGIWFYSGQLASSSPLLWIFIPDCPLYIFLCTLILIGKIKSDLLRLLISANTLKYGLWTMLVLFFYGNYYFSSADIILYCIFMLGHFGMAAEGFLLFPKKVGTTALLFLLAWFLLNDFADYALGAHPSIPLQYANTIALFALALSFAIAILVPILSKAAHSRYPEMLKSFLF
;
A
#
# COMPACT_ATOMS: atom_id res chain seq x y z
N MET A 1 -30.84 14.35 -6.02
CA MET A 1 -29.36 14.43 -6.08
C MET A 1 -28.86 13.00 -6.18
N GLU A 2 -28.54 12.54 -7.39
CA GLU A 2 -28.01 11.18 -7.59
C GLU A 2 -26.74 11.01 -6.76
N ASN A 3 -26.72 9.99 -5.91
CA ASN A 3 -25.48 9.54 -5.27
C ASN A 3 -24.52 9.14 -6.40
N LYS A 4 -23.54 10.00 -6.67
CA LYS A 4 -22.48 9.75 -7.67
C LYS A 4 -21.49 8.65 -7.23
N HIS A 5 -21.77 8.00 -6.12
CA HIS A 5 -20.89 7.06 -5.45
C HIS A 5 -21.59 5.74 -5.17
N GLY A 6 -20.86 4.65 -5.32
CA GLY A 6 -21.29 3.30 -4.98
C GLY A 6 -21.80 3.19 -3.55
N ILE A 7 -22.69 2.22 -3.33
CA ILE A 7 -23.38 2.04 -2.04
C ILE A 7 -22.42 1.82 -0.86
N LEU A 8 -21.22 1.29 -1.11
CA LEU A 8 -20.20 1.02 -0.10
C LEU A 8 -19.18 2.16 0.08
N PHE A 9 -19.28 3.24 -0.69
CA PHE A 9 -18.30 4.33 -0.66
C PHE A 9 -18.07 4.94 0.73
N PRO A 10 -19.11 5.24 1.54
CA PRO A 10 -18.90 5.75 2.89
C PRO A 10 -18.16 4.76 3.78
N ILE A 11 -18.40 3.46 3.60
CA ILE A 11 -17.75 2.40 4.38
C ILE A 11 -16.27 2.33 4.02
N VAL A 12 -15.92 2.37 2.72
CA VAL A 12 -14.52 2.37 2.28
C VAL A 12 -13.77 3.58 2.85
N LEU A 13 -14.38 4.78 2.78
CA LEU A 13 -13.77 5.98 3.36
C LEU A 13 -13.54 5.85 4.88
N LEU A 14 -14.51 5.33 5.63
CA LEU A 14 -14.37 5.11 7.06
C LEU A 14 -13.27 4.09 7.39
N LEU A 15 -13.19 3.00 6.63
CA LEU A 15 -12.14 2.00 6.79
C LEU A 15 -10.76 2.58 6.50
N ASN A 16 -10.60 3.37 5.44
CA ASN A 16 -9.33 4.02 5.14
C ASN A 16 -8.92 5.00 6.24
N ILE A 17 -9.84 5.83 6.73
CA ILE A 17 -9.57 6.76 7.83
C ILE A 17 -9.16 6.00 9.10
N ALA A 18 -9.88 4.93 9.46
CA ALA A 18 -9.53 4.09 10.59
C ALA A 18 -8.14 3.46 10.42
N ALA A 19 -7.82 2.96 9.22
CA ALA A 19 -6.51 2.38 8.91
C ALA A 19 -5.37 3.39 9.05
N VAL A 20 -5.57 4.65 8.66
CA VAL A 20 -4.59 5.74 8.88
C VAL A 20 -4.30 5.88 10.37
N PHE A 21 -5.31 6.01 11.22
CA PHE A 21 -5.11 6.20 12.65
C PHE A 21 -4.46 4.99 13.32
N VAL A 22 -4.93 3.79 13.02
CA VAL A 22 -4.38 2.54 13.55
C VAL A 22 -2.91 2.39 13.14
N GLY A 23 -2.57 2.68 11.89
CA GLY A 23 -1.20 2.54 11.43
C GLY A 23 -0.28 3.65 11.97
N ILE A 24 -0.73 4.91 12.12
CA ILE A 24 0.05 5.95 12.81
C ILE A 24 0.33 5.53 14.26
N TRP A 25 -0.67 4.96 14.95
CA TRP A 25 -0.47 4.41 16.29
C TRP A 25 0.59 3.30 16.29
N PHE A 26 0.51 2.36 15.34
CA PHE A 26 1.49 1.27 15.21
C PHE A 26 2.93 1.77 15.00
N TYR A 27 3.12 2.78 14.15
CA TYR A 27 4.44 3.36 13.87
C TYR A 27 4.91 4.42 14.88
N SER A 28 4.09 4.80 15.86
CA SER A 28 4.38 5.92 16.78
C SER A 28 5.71 5.75 17.53
N GLY A 29 6.02 4.55 18.03
CA GLY A 29 7.28 4.26 18.71
C GLY A 29 8.50 4.34 17.78
N GLN A 30 8.37 3.88 16.53
CA GLN A 30 9.42 3.97 15.53
C GLN A 30 9.66 5.42 15.08
N LEU A 31 8.61 6.20 14.89
CA LEU A 31 8.71 7.62 14.54
C LEU A 31 9.40 8.42 15.66
N ALA A 32 9.09 8.11 16.93
CA ALA A 32 9.70 8.77 18.08
C ALA A 32 11.20 8.45 18.27
N SER A 33 11.67 7.32 17.74
CA SER A 33 13.05 6.84 17.89
C SER A 33 13.90 6.99 16.62
N SER A 34 13.34 7.51 15.53
CA SER A 34 14.01 7.66 14.24
C SER A 34 14.32 9.12 13.89
N SER A 35 15.21 9.32 12.91
CA SER A 35 15.47 10.64 12.35
C SER A 35 14.22 11.20 11.64
N PRO A 36 13.85 12.48 11.83
CA PRO A 36 12.74 13.10 11.09
C PRO A 36 12.88 13.03 9.56
N LEU A 37 14.10 12.88 9.04
CA LEU A 37 14.33 12.67 7.61
C LEU A 37 13.76 11.34 7.09
N LEU A 38 13.58 10.35 7.96
CA LEU A 38 13.01 9.05 7.62
C LEU A 38 11.49 9.01 7.74
N TRP A 39 10.83 10.04 8.28
CA TRP A 39 9.39 10.02 8.55
C TRP A 39 8.52 9.89 7.30
N ILE A 40 9.04 10.21 6.12
CA ILE A 40 8.34 9.98 4.85
C ILE A 40 8.35 8.50 4.41
N PHE A 41 9.27 7.69 4.95
CA PHE A 41 9.52 6.28 4.58
C PHE A 41 9.14 5.28 5.68
N ILE A 42 8.62 5.74 6.82
CA ILE A 42 8.28 4.83 7.95
C ILE A 42 6.79 4.44 7.91
N PRO A 43 5.84 5.39 7.92
CA PRO A 43 4.42 5.06 7.98
C PRO A 43 3.85 4.82 6.58
N ASP A 44 4.46 3.92 5.81
CA ASP A 44 4.15 3.71 4.39
C ASP A 44 2.68 3.38 4.17
N CYS A 45 2.20 2.34 4.86
CA CYS A 45 0.82 1.89 4.74
C CYS A 45 -0.19 3.00 5.12
N PRO A 46 -0.06 3.69 6.28
CA PRO A 46 -0.86 4.87 6.60
C PRO A 46 -0.81 5.98 5.55
N LEU A 47 0.38 6.29 5.04
CA LEU A 47 0.58 7.37 4.08
C LEU A 47 -0.17 7.06 2.78
N TYR A 48 0.03 5.86 2.24
CA TYR A 48 -0.54 5.50 0.94
C TYR A 48 -2.03 5.27 0.98
N ILE A 49 -2.59 4.74 2.08
CA ILE A 49 -4.04 4.64 2.22
C ILE A 49 -4.69 6.02 2.41
N PHE A 50 -4.04 6.95 3.13
CA PHE A 50 -4.48 8.34 3.20
C PHE A 50 -4.50 9.00 1.81
N LEU A 51 -3.44 8.82 1.03
CA LEU A 51 -3.36 9.35 -0.34
C LEU A 51 -4.39 8.70 -1.27
N CYS A 52 -4.70 7.41 -1.11
CA CYS A 52 -5.82 6.76 -1.80
C CYS A 52 -7.16 7.42 -1.45
N THR A 53 -7.41 7.71 -0.16
CA THR A 53 -8.59 8.46 0.25
C THR A 53 -8.70 9.80 -0.49
N LEU A 54 -7.60 10.53 -0.66
CA LEU A 54 -7.58 11.79 -1.42
C LEU A 54 -7.86 11.61 -2.92
N ILE A 55 -7.49 10.47 -3.51
CA ILE A 55 -7.92 10.10 -4.87
C ILE A 55 -9.44 9.90 -4.91
N LEU A 56 -9.98 9.12 -3.97
CA LEU A 56 -11.40 8.78 -3.89
C LEU A 56 -12.31 10.01 -3.75
N ILE A 57 -11.90 10.99 -2.93
CA ILE A 57 -12.66 12.25 -2.77
C ILE A 57 -12.33 13.31 -3.84
N GLY A 58 -11.60 12.94 -4.90
CA GLY A 58 -11.34 13.79 -6.06
C GLY A 58 -10.35 14.93 -5.85
N LYS A 59 -9.53 14.87 -4.79
CA LYS A 59 -8.49 15.88 -4.49
C LYS A 59 -7.22 15.63 -5.31
N ILE A 60 -6.95 14.39 -5.71
CA ILE A 60 -5.80 14.03 -6.55
C ILE A 60 -6.31 13.62 -7.95
N LYS A 61 -5.93 14.40 -8.97
CA LYS A 61 -6.37 14.20 -10.36
C LYS A 61 -5.25 13.83 -11.34
N SER A 62 -3.99 14.04 -10.96
CA SER A 62 -2.84 13.75 -11.82
C SER A 62 -2.65 12.25 -12.02
N ASP A 63 -2.59 11.79 -13.27
CA ASP A 63 -2.37 10.38 -13.60
C ASP A 63 -1.03 9.87 -13.06
N LEU A 64 0.02 10.71 -13.04
CA LEU A 64 1.31 10.34 -12.45
C LEU A 64 1.18 10.08 -10.94
N LEU A 65 0.54 11.00 -10.21
CA LEU A 65 0.35 10.84 -8.76
C LEU A 65 -0.53 9.64 -8.46
N ARG A 66 -1.61 9.45 -9.22
CA ARG A 66 -2.48 8.28 -9.08
C ARG A 66 -1.71 7.00 -9.32
N LEU A 67 -0.85 6.95 -10.35
CA LEU A 67 0.01 5.79 -10.58
C LEU A 67 0.90 5.50 -9.37
N LEU A 68 1.63 6.50 -8.90
CA LEU A 68 2.55 6.34 -7.77
C LEU A 68 1.80 5.86 -6.53
N ILE A 69 0.71 6.53 -6.17
CA ILE A 69 -0.11 6.18 -5.00
C ILE A 69 -0.64 4.76 -5.14
N SER A 70 -1.37 4.45 -6.22
CA SER A 70 -1.96 3.13 -6.46
C SER A 70 -0.94 1.99 -6.45
N ALA A 71 0.23 2.19 -7.08
CA ALA A 71 1.28 1.19 -7.14
C ALA A 71 1.95 0.96 -5.79
N ASN A 72 2.18 2.02 -4.99
CA ASN A 72 2.70 1.88 -3.64
C ASN A 72 1.67 1.23 -2.71
N THR A 73 0.41 1.65 -2.76
CA THR A 73 -0.69 1.01 -2.03
C THR A 73 -0.77 -0.48 -2.34
N LEU A 74 -0.65 -0.86 -3.62
CA LEU A 74 -0.56 -2.26 -4.02
C LEU A 74 0.67 -2.96 -3.45
N LYS A 75 1.87 -2.37 -3.59
CA LYS A 75 3.13 -2.95 -3.13
C LYS A 75 3.11 -3.24 -1.64
N TYR A 76 2.79 -2.25 -0.82
CA TYR A 76 2.82 -2.39 0.64
C TYR A 76 1.70 -3.31 1.15
N GLY A 77 0.52 -3.30 0.51
CA GLY A 77 -0.52 -4.28 0.79
C GLY A 77 -0.03 -5.71 0.56
N LEU A 78 0.55 -5.99 -0.61
CA LEU A 78 1.07 -7.31 -0.96
C LEU A 78 2.26 -7.71 -0.09
N TRP A 79 3.20 -6.80 0.14
CA TRP A 79 4.39 -7.07 0.96
C TRP A 79 3.98 -7.48 2.37
N THR A 80 3.11 -6.71 3.03
CA THR A 80 2.68 -7.01 4.40
C THR A 80 1.93 -8.34 4.44
N MET A 81 1.00 -8.58 3.51
CA MET A 81 0.28 -9.86 3.45
C MET A 81 1.25 -11.05 3.34
N LEU A 82 2.22 -10.98 2.44
CA LEU A 82 3.14 -12.08 2.18
C LEU A 82 4.14 -12.27 3.33
N VAL A 83 4.63 -11.19 3.94
CA VAL A 83 5.52 -11.27 5.12
C VAL A 83 4.76 -11.85 6.32
N LEU A 84 3.55 -11.39 6.60
CA LEU A 84 2.73 -11.97 7.67
C LEU A 84 2.42 -13.45 7.40
N PHE A 85 2.13 -13.81 6.15
CA PHE A 85 1.82 -15.20 5.79
C PHE A 85 3.03 -16.12 5.96
N PHE A 86 4.19 -15.78 5.38
CA PHE A 86 5.38 -16.63 5.42
C PHE A 86 6.08 -16.65 6.77
N TYR A 87 5.99 -15.57 7.54
CA TYR A 87 6.63 -15.44 8.85
C TYR A 87 5.61 -15.42 9.99
N GLY A 88 4.47 -16.12 9.82
CA GLY A 88 3.36 -16.07 10.77
C GLY A 88 3.73 -16.44 12.21
N ASN A 89 4.69 -17.34 12.42
CA ASN A 89 5.18 -17.69 13.77
C ASN A 89 5.78 -16.51 14.54
N TYR A 90 6.26 -15.48 13.84
CA TYR A 90 6.80 -14.26 14.44
C TYR A 90 5.68 -13.28 14.87
N TYR A 91 4.57 -13.25 14.13
CA TYR A 91 3.52 -12.24 14.30
C TYR A 91 2.28 -12.75 15.03
N PHE A 92 1.83 -13.98 14.75
CA PHE A 92 0.58 -14.53 15.28
C PHE A 92 0.80 -15.24 16.63
N SER A 93 1.34 -14.51 17.60
CA SER A 93 1.35 -14.94 18.99
C SER A 93 -0.08 -14.94 19.56
N SER A 94 -0.36 -15.70 20.62
CA SER A 94 -1.68 -15.67 21.27
C SER A 94 -2.06 -14.27 21.79
N ALA A 95 -1.09 -13.41 22.09
CA ALA A 95 -1.32 -12.04 22.54
C ALA A 95 -1.69 -11.09 21.40
N ASP A 96 -1.15 -11.32 20.20
CA ASP A 96 -1.22 -10.37 19.09
C ASP A 96 -2.06 -10.86 17.90
N ILE A 97 -2.59 -12.09 17.95
CA ILE A 97 -3.30 -12.75 16.84
C ILE A 97 -4.43 -11.88 16.26
N ILE A 98 -5.22 -11.22 17.10
CA ILE A 98 -6.33 -10.35 16.65
C ILE A 98 -5.79 -9.16 15.86
N LEU A 99 -4.74 -8.51 16.35
CA LEU A 99 -4.13 -7.34 15.72
C LEU A 99 -3.60 -7.70 14.32
N TYR A 100 -2.84 -8.79 14.22
CA TYR A 100 -2.26 -9.20 12.93
C TYR A 100 -3.28 -9.80 11.96
N CYS A 101 -4.41 -10.35 12.45
CA CYS A 101 -5.55 -10.68 11.59
C CYS A 101 -6.20 -9.43 11.00
N ILE A 102 -6.38 -8.37 11.81
CA ILE A 102 -6.87 -7.07 11.32
C ILE A 102 -5.89 -6.49 10.29
N PHE A 103 -4.58 -6.56 10.55
CA PHE A 103 -3.58 -6.10 9.59
C PHE A 103 -3.63 -6.92 8.30
N MET A 104 -3.70 -8.25 8.36
CA MET A 104 -3.82 -9.09 7.16
C MET A 104 -5.02 -8.69 6.29
N LEU A 105 -6.20 -8.53 6.90
CA LEU A 105 -7.41 -8.14 6.18
C LEU A 105 -7.34 -6.70 5.65
N GLY A 106 -6.83 -5.76 6.44
CA GLY A 106 -6.65 -4.38 6.03
C GLY A 106 -5.69 -4.24 4.84
N HIS A 107 -4.60 -4.99 4.83
CA HIS A 107 -3.62 -4.97 3.74
C HIS A 107 -4.12 -5.68 2.47
N PHE A 108 -5.02 -6.66 2.61
CA PHE A 108 -5.78 -7.17 1.46
C PHE A 108 -6.66 -6.08 0.83
N GLY A 109 -7.41 -5.34 1.66
CA GLY A 109 -8.19 -4.18 1.21
C GLY A 109 -7.32 -3.14 0.51
N MET A 110 -6.16 -2.81 1.10
CA MET A 110 -5.18 -1.89 0.55
C MET A 110 -4.64 -2.38 -0.81
N ALA A 111 -4.25 -3.65 -0.93
CA ALA A 111 -3.79 -4.21 -2.20
C ALA A 111 -4.88 -4.15 -3.28
N ALA A 112 -6.13 -4.49 -2.93
CA ALA A 112 -7.27 -4.41 -3.84
C ALA A 112 -7.56 -2.96 -4.26
N GLU A 113 -7.59 -2.01 -3.33
CA GLU A 113 -7.82 -0.60 -3.62
C GLU A 113 -6.72 0.00 -4.49
N GLY A 114 -5.45 -0.30 -4.19
CA GLY A 114 -4.32 0.09 -5.02
C GLY A 114 -4.47 -0.40 -6.46
N PHE A 115 -4.84 -1.66 -6.66
CA PHE A 115 -5.13 -2.21 -7.99
C PHE A 115 -6.30 -1.50 -8.69
N LEU A 116 -7.43 -1.29 -8.00
CA LEU A 116 -8.62 -0.68 -8.61
C LEU A 116 -8.40 0.79 -9.00
N LEU A 117 -7.51 1.50 -8.31
CA LEU A 117 -7.30 2.93 -8.52
C LEU A 117 -6.25 3.29 -9.57
N PHE A 118 -5.59 2.30 -10.20
CA PHE A 118 -4.63 2.55 -11.29
C PHE A 118 -5.22 3.50 -12.35
N PRO A 119 -4.44 4.47 -12.88
CA PRO A 119 -4.90 5.32 -13.96
C PRO A 119 -4.98 4.54 -15.29
N LYS A 120 -5.82 5.00 -16.23
CA LYS A 120 -5.99 4.38 -17.56
C LYS A 120 -4.75 4.47 -18.43
N LYS A 121 -3.97 5.55 -18.27
CA LYS A 121 -2.78 5.83 -19.06
C LYS A 121 -1.57 5.75 -18.18
N VAL A 122 -0.61 4.93 -18.60
CA VAL A 122 0.70 4.80 -17.94
C VAL A 122 1.76 5.05 -18.99
N GLY A 123 2.51 6.13 -18.83
CA GLY A 123 3.64 6.47 -19.70
C GLY A 123 4.96 5.88 -19.19
N THR A 124 5.92 5.66 -20.09
CA THR A 124 7.24 5.12 -19.75
C THR A 124 7.97 5.97 -18.71
N THR A 125 7.91 7.29 -18.82
CA THR A 125 8.52 8.20 -17.84
C THR A 125 7.92 8.00 -16.43
N ALA A 126 6.60 7.78 -16.34
CA ALA A 126 5.93 7.54 -15.08
C ALA A 126 6.36 6.20 -14.44
N LEU A 127 6.63 5.17 -15.26
CA LEU A 127 7.18 3.89 -14.79
C LEU A 127 8.61 4.04 -14.26
N LEU A 128 9.45 4.87 -14.90
CA LEU A 128 10.80 5.15 -14.42
C LEU A 128 10.77 5.87 -13.07
N PHE A 129 9.90 6.86 -12.91
CA PHE A 129 9.69 7.52 -11.61
C PHE A 129 9.18 6.55 -10.55
N LEU A 130 8.23 5.68 -10.90
CA LEU A 130 7.73 4.65 -9.99
C LEU A 130 8.84 3.72 -9.51
N LEU A 131 9.64 3.20 -10.44
CA LEU A 131 10.74 2.30 -10.09
C LEU A 131 11.80 3.01 -9.25
N ALA A 132 12.20 4.23 -9.62
CA ALA A 132 13.16 5.02 -8.85
C ALA A 132 12.65 5.27 -7.42
N TRP A 133 11.36 5.58 -7.29
CA TRP A 133 10.73 5.77 -5.98
C TRP A 133 10.71 4.47 -5.17
N PHE A 134 10.35 3.34 -5.77
CA PHE A 134 10.40 2.04 -5.09
C PHE A 134 11.79 1.69 -4.59
N LEU A 135 12.82 1.87 -5.42
CA LEU A 135 14.21 1.58 -5.03
C LEU A 135 14.70 2.50 -3.90
N LEU A 136 14.25 3.76 -3.90
CA LEU A 136 14.54 4.69 -2.80
C LEU A 136 13.88 4.24 -1.48
N ASN A 137 12.65 3.74 -1.53
CA ASN A 137 11.97 3.19 -0.35
C ASN A 137 12.65 1.92 0.13
N ASP A 138 12.97 0.97 -0.76
CA ASP A 138 13.67 -0.26 -0.39
C ASP A 138 15.05 0.05 0.24
N PHE A 139 15.74 1.08 -0.26
CA PHE A 139 16.97 1.57 0.35
C PHE A 139 16.73 2.15 1.75
N ALA A 140 15.72 3.02 1.92
CA ALA A 140 15.38 3.56 3.23
C ALA A 140 15.01 2.45 4.23
N ASP A 141 14.21 1.48 3.80
CA ASP A 141 13.77 0.35 4.61
C ASP A 141 14.95 -0.47 5.12
N TYR A 142 15.76 -1.01 4.21
CA TYR A 142 16.71 -2.06 4.56
C TYR A 142 18.16 -1.58 4.71
N ALA A 143 18.52 -0.40 4.17
CA ALA A 143 19.83 0.19 4.39
C ALA A 143 19.82 1.24 5.51
N LEU A 144 18.69 1.93 5.73
CA LEU A 144 18.56 2.97 6.78
C LEU A 144 17.68 2.54 7.97
N GLY A 145 17.03 1.37 7.89
CA GLY A 145 16.23 0.81 8.99
C GLY A 145 14.83 1.43 9.11
N ALA A 146 14.24 1.92 8.02
CA ALA A 146 12.88 2.47 8.01
C ALA A 146 11.78 1.39 8.01
N HIS A 147 12.12 0.12 7.78
CA HIS A 147 11.14 -0.97 7.71
C HIS A 147 10.40 -1.20 9.05
N PRO A 148 9.16 -1.73 9.04
CA PRO A 148 8.48 -2.15 10.26
C PRO A 148 9.16 -3.37 10.91
N SER A 149 8.70 -3.77 12.10
CA SER A 149 9.22 -4.94 12.80
C SER A 149 9.18 -6.22 11.94
N ILE A 150 10.33 -6.86 11.76
CA ILE A 150 10.53 -8.10 10.99
C ILE A 150 11.39 -9.10 11.76
N PRO A 151 11.30 -10.41 11.48
CA PRO A 151 12.23 -11.39 12.06
C PRO A 151 13.65 -11.16 11.52
N LEU A 152 14.53 -10.60 12.34
CA LEU A 152 15.88 -10.17 11.93
C LEU A 152 16.74 -11.27 11.30
N GLN A 153 16.55 -12.53 11.72
CA GLN A 153 17.22 -13.69 11.11
C GLN A 153 16.91 -13.87 9.61
N TYR A 154 15.81 -13.29 9.12
CA TYR A 154 15.39 -13.31 7.72
C TYR A 154 15.43 -11.93 7.05
N ALA A 155 16.06 -10.92 7.68
CA ALA A 155 16.05 -9.54 7.18
C ALA A 155 16.53 -9.44 5.72
N ASN A 156 17.64 -10.10 5.37
CA ASN A 156 18.17 -10.10 4.01
C ASN A 156 17.20 -10.74 3.00
N THR A 157 16.53 -11.83 3.39
CA THR A 157 15.54 -12.51 2.53
C THR A 157 14.32 -11.62 2.29
N ILE A 158 13.86 -10.93 3.34
CA ILE A 158 12.73 -9.99 3.27
C ILE A 158 13.09 -8.77 2.42
N ALA A 159 14.33 -8.25 2.53
CA ALA A 159 14.85 -7.17 1.70
C ALA A 159 14.90 -7.54 0.22
N LEU A 160 15.43 -8.74 -0.10
CA LEU A 160 15.46 -9.25 -1.46
C LEU A 160 14.05 -9.47 -2.03
N PHE A 161 13.12 -9.93 -1.19
CA PHE A 161 11.72 -10.06 -1.56
C PHE A 161 11.08 -8.70 -1.87
N ALA A 162 11.30 -7.67 -1.03
CA ALA A 162 10.81 -6.31 -1.28
C ALA A 162 11.35 -5.74 -2.60
N LEU A 163 12.65 -5.90 -2.84
CA LEU A 163 13.29 -5.49 -4.08
C LEU A 163 12.71 -6.22 -5.31
N ALA A 164 12.54 -7.54 -5.22
CA ALA A 164 11.93 -8.32 -6.30
C ALA A 164 10.49 -7.89 -6.58
N LEU A 165 9.71 -7.59 -5.51
CA LEU A 165 8.35 -7.09 -5.63
C LEU A 165 8.31 -5.71 -6.31
N SER A 166 9.25 -4.81 -6.00
CA SER A 166 9.39 -3.51 -6.67
C SER A 166 9.54 -3.65 -8.18
N PHE A 167 10.47 -4.50 -8.63
CA PHE A 167 10.66 -4.76 -10.06
C PHE A 167 9.45 -5.45 -10.69
N ALA A 168 8.90 -6.47 -10.02
CA ALA A 168 7.74 -7.20 -10.52
C ALA A 168 6.55 -6.27 -10.75
N ILE A 169 6.22 -5.42 -9.77
CA ILE A 169 5.12 -4.45 -9.91
C ILE A 169 5.42 -3.46 -11.03
N ALA A 170 6.61 -2.85 -11.07
CA ALA A 170 6.97 -1.88 -12.11
C ALA A 170 6.84 -2.45 -13.53
N ILE A 171 7.23 -3.71 -13.73
CA ILE A 171 7.09 -4.43 -15.01
C ILE A 171 5.63 -4.74 -15.32
N LEU A 172 4.83 -5.12 -14.32
CA LEU A 172 3.44 -5.56 -14.50
C LEU A 172 2.43 -4.41 -14.56
N VAL A 173 2.79 -3.20 -14.11
CA VAL A 173 1.88 -2.03 -14.10
C VAL A 173 1.11 -1.83 -15.42
N PRO A 174 1.73 -1.90 -16.62
CA PRO A 174 0.97 -1.73 -17.87
C PRO A 174 -0.13 -2.77 -18.08
N ILE A 175 0.06 -3.99 -17.59
CA ILE A 175 -0.92 -5.08 -17.64
C ILE A 175 -1.98 -4.85 -16.55
N LEU A 176 -1.55 -4.57 -15.32
CA LEU A 176 -2.43 -4.33 -14.18
C LEU A 176 -3.35 -3.13 -14.41
N SER A 177 -2.83 -2.03 -14.96
CA SER A 177 -3.60 -0.84 -15.32
C SER A 177 -4.70 -1.16 -16.36
N LYS A 178 -4.41 -1.98 -17.38
CA LYS A 178 -5.44 -2.44 -18.33
C LYS A 178 -6.47 -3.35 -17.65
N ALA A 179 -6.01 -4.30 -16.84
CA ALA A 179 -6.88 -5.23 -16.12
C ALA A 179 -7.84 -4.50 -15.17
N ALA A 180 -7.35 -3.47 -14.46
CA ALA A 180 -8.13 -2.63 -13.56
C ALA A 180 -9.28 -1.87 -14.23
N HIS A 181 -9.29 -1.77 -15.57
CA HIS A 181 -10.36 -1.15 -16.35
C HIS A 181 -11.16 -2.16 -17.19
N SER A 182 -11.02 -3.46 -16.92
CA SER A 182 -11.84 -4.49 -17.53
C SER A 182 -13.23 -4.54 -16.86
N ARG A 183 -14.15 -5.33 -17.46
CA ARG A 183 -15.57 -5.37 -17.06
C ARG A 183 -15.78 -5.63 -15.56
N TYR A 184 -15.07 -6.59 -14.97
CA TYR A 184 -15.31 -6.99 -13.57
C TYR A 184 -14.79 -5.97 -12.54
N PRO A 185 -13.57 -5.43 -12.66
CA PRO A 185 -13.11 -4.32 -11.81
C PRO A 185 -13.97 -3.07 -11.94
N GLU A 186 -14.41 -2.69 -13.14
CA GLU A 186 -15.31 -1.55 -13.30
C GLU A 186 -16.67 -1.78 -12.64
N MET A 187 -17.21 -3.01 -12.74
CA MET A 187 -18.41 -3.40 -12.00
C MET A 187 -18.18 -3.30 -10.49
N LEU A 188 -17.05 -3.81 -9.97
CA LEU A 188 -16.72 -3.71 -8.55
C LEU A 188 -16.58 -2.26 -8.08
N LYS A 189 -15.91 -1.40 -8.86
CA LYS A 189 -15.81 0.05 -8.58
C LYS A 189 -17.18 0.68 -8.46
N SER A 190 -18.16 0.32 -9.31
CA SER A 190 -19.51 0.89 -9.23
C SER A 190 -20.25 0.58 -7.92
N PHE A 191 -19.86 -0.47 -7.21
CA PHE A 191 -20.37 -0.78 -5.87
C PHE A 191 -19.58 -0.08 -4.76
N LEU A 192 -18.27 0.07 -4.96
CA LEU A 192 -17.33 0.59 -3.95
C LEU A 192 -17.16 2.12 -3.95
N PHE A 193 -17.17 2.78 -5.12
CA PHE A 193 -16.77 4.17 -5.34
C PHE A 193 -17.81 4.97 -6.09
#